data_AF-A0A941CNZ1-F1
#
_entry.id   AF-A0A941CNZ1-F1
#
_cell.length_a   1.000
_cell.length_b   1.000
_cell.length_c   1.000
_cell.angle_alpha   90.00
_cell.angle_beta   90.00
_cell.angle_gamma   90.00
#
_symmetry.space_group_name_H-M   'P 1'
#
loop_
_entity.id
_entity.type
_entity.pdbx_description
1 polymer ?
#
loop_
_entity_poly.entity_id
_entity_poly.type
_entity_poly.pdbx_seq_one_letter_code
_entity_poly.pdbx_strand_id
1 'polypeptide(L)'
;MFISYNLAEFGEKMKNLRKDVGLSQLDIQSSTGVSVDALRRIEKGEVIPRYETLELLSTIYKQDLLELLKSCRANKLLTEYHDELDDLITCFDAGKMKAVEADIRKNFSDSTRMAIVNPTEVIQLLMLMRGSALYHSRISNDREDARYVLTDALKLTMPTFSTKKYKSFNYSYIELRILLLISILIAEKNEIDLSNEILHFILEKLKDNNPGKYVDFLIIKIYSNLCYNHHLQDHHEGVIRYAQEGIDYCRKKETTYALNLLYYRKGIAEYMLQNADYMDSLQAAFFLLKLSGQDELLEVYLEVTRQKYNILIPDTPLIHVKSEIEGKKTKH
;
A
#
# COMPACT_ATOMS: atom_id res chain seq x y z
N MET A 1 10.56 7.21 14.30
CA MET A 1 10.99 7.52 12.92
C MET A 1 11.52 8.94 12.92
N PHE A 2 12.82 9.14 12.70
CA PHE A 2 13.40 10.47 12.77
C PHE A 2 13.52 11.08 11.39
N ILE A 3 13.24 12.38 11.37
CA ILE A 3 12.94 13.14 10.18
C ILE A 3 13.92 14.29 10.20
N SER A 4 14.73 14.40 9.16
CA SER A 4 15.56 15.60 8.95
C SER A 4 14.68 16.66 8.31
N TYR A 5 14.74 17.88 8.84
CA TYR A 5 14.01 19.03 8.32
C TYR A 5 14.99 20.08 7.82
N ASN A 6 14.68 20.69 6.68
CA ASN A 6 15.28 21.95 6.27
C ASN A 6 14.68 23.07 7.13
N LEU A 7 15.20 23.23 8.35
CA LEU A 7 14.67 24.20 9.31
C LEU A 7 14.89 25.64 8.86
N ALA A 8 15.92 25.91 8.06
CA ALA A 8 16.12 27.23 7.47
C ALA A 8 14.97 27.61 6.53
N GLU A 9 14.58 26.69 5.66
CA GLU A 9 13.42 26.88 4.76
C GLU A 9 12.10 26.97 5.54
N PHE A 10 11.89 26.08 6.51
CA PHE A 10 10.72 26.13 7.39
C PHE A 10 10.62 27.46 8.15
N GLY A 11 11.73 27.95 8.70
CA GLY A 11 11.80 29.21 9.44
C GLY A 11 11.46 30.42 8.56
N GLU A 12 11.97 30.47 7.34
CA GLU A 12 11.65 31.58 6.42
C GLU A 12 10.17 31.54 5.97
N LYS A 13 9.62 30.35 5.72
CA LYS A 13 8.18 30.17 5.45
C LYS A 13 7.33 30.66 6.63
N MET A 14 7.68 30.27 7.85
CA MET A 14 7.00 30.73 9.08
C MET A 14 7.00 32.25 9.24
N LYS A 15 8.17 32.87 8.99
CA LYS A 15 8.33 34.32 9.06
C LYS A 15 7.51 35.05 8.00
N ASN A 16 7.40 34.48 6.80
CA ASN A 16 6.55 35.02 5.74
C ASN A 16 5.08 34.93 6.14
N LEU A 17 4.61 33.78 6.64
CA LEU A 17 3.23 33.65 7.15
C LEU A 17 2.89 34.68 8.22
N ARG A 18 3.80 34.88 9.18
CA ARG A 18 3.61 35.91 10.22
C ARG A 18 3.45 37.31 9.62
N LYS A 19 4.26 37.65 8.62
CA LYS A 19 4.19 38.95 7.93
C LYS A 19 2.93 39.08 7.09
N ASP A 20 2.48 38.01 6.43
CA ASP A 20 1.28 38.00 5.60
C ASP A 20 0.01 38.26 6.41
N VAL A 21 -0.02 37.79 7.67
CA VAL A 21 -1.08 38.13 8.63
C VAL A 21 -0.85 39.46 9.36
N GLY A 22 0.21 40.20 9.02
CA GLY A 22 0.50 41.54 9.54
C GLY A 22 0.97 41.60 11.00
N LEU A 23 1.48 40.50 11.56
CA LEU A 23 1.83 40.41 12.98
C LEU A 23 3.33 40.59 13.23
N SER A 24 3.69 41.26 14.32
CA SER A 24 5.04 41.27 14.87
C SER A 24 5.27 40.05 15.78
N GLN A 25 6.53 39.74 16.11
CA GLN A 25 6.82 38.67 17.08
C GLN A 25 6.24 38.98 18.47
N LEU A 26 6.13 40.27 18.84
CA LEU A 26 5.51 40.71 20.09
C LEU A 26 4.00 40.45 20.11
N ASP A 27 3.33 40.61 18.97
CA ASP A 27 1.89 40.31 18.84
C ASP A 27 1.63 38.81 19.00
N ILE A 28 2.52 37.98 18.44
CA ILE A 28 2.44 36.51 18.60
C ILE A 28 2.68 36.12 20.06
N GLN A 29 3.67 36.71 20.74
CA GLN A 29 3.92 36.44 22.15
C GLN A 29 2.70 36.81 23.01
N SER A 30 2.09 37.97 22.75
CA SER A 30 0.94 38.45 23.50
C SER A 30 -0.30 37.56 23.33
N SER A 31 -0.44 36.91 22.18
CA SER A 31 -1.58 36.05 21.86
C SER A 31 -1.39 34.57 22.21
N THR A 32 -0.15 34.06 22.20
CA THR A 32 0.14 32.62 22.35
C THR A 32 0.99 32.27 23.55
N GLY A 33 1.64 33.25 24.18
CA GLY A 33 2.65 33.03 25.23
C GLY A 33 3.99 32.49 24.72
N VAL A 34 4.14 32.23 23.41
CA VAL A 34 5.42 31.81 22.82
C VAL A 34 6.39 32.99 22.84
N SER A 35 7.54 32.83 23.49
CA SER A 35 8.48 33.94 23.64
C SER A 35 9.02 34.43 22.31
N VAL A 36 9.30 35.74 22.22
CA VAL A 36 9.93 36.36 21.04
C VAL A 36 11.26 35.67 20.70
N ASP A 37 12.04 35.28 21.71
CA ASP A 37 13.29 34.53 21.48
C ASP A 37 13.04 33.15 20.87
N ALA A 38 12.02 32.42 21.33
CA ALA A 38 11.67 31.14 20.73
C ALA A 38 11.23 31.34 19.27
N LEU A 39 10.35 32.31 18.99
CA LEU A 39 9.91 32.64 17.63
C LEU A 39 11.08 33.02 16.74
N ARG A 40 12.00 33.86 17.21
CA ARG A 40 13.18 34.27 16.46
C ARG A 40 14.07 33.08 16.10
N ARG A 41 14.30 32.15 17.03
CA ARG A 41 15.10 30.94 16.78
C ARG A 41 14.41 30.00 15.79
N ILE A 42 13.08 29.87 15.89
CA ILE A 42 12.26 29.10 14.95
C ILE A 42 12.35 29.70 13.54
N GLU A 43 12.13 31.01 13.41
CA GLU A 43 12.15 31.72 12.12
C GLU A 43 13.54 31.72 11.45
N LYS A 44 14.61 31.57 12.24
CA LYS A 44 15.97 31.38 11.72
C LYS A 44 16.32 29.92 11.40
N GLY A 45 15.44 28.98 11.74
CA GLY A 45 15.70 27.55 11.57
C GLY A 45 16.69 26.94 12.57
N GLU A 46 16.90 27.59 13.71
CA GLU A 46 17.88 27.16 14.72
C GLU A 46 17.32 26.07 15.65
N VAL A 47 16.00 25.90 15.71
CA VAL A 47 15.32 24.94 16.59
C VAL A 47 14.11 24.31 15.91
N ILE A 48 13.86 23.04 16.22
CA ILE A 48 12.60 22.36 15.88
C ILE A 48 11.54 22.82 16.90
N PRO A 49 10.41 23.40 16.47
CA PRO A 49 9.34 23.76 17.38
C PRO A 49 8.72 22.51 18.02
N ARG A 50 8.23 22.64 19.26
CA ARG A 50 7.44 21.57 19.89
C ARG A 50 6.09 21.44 19.20
N TYR A 51 5.50 20.26 19.29
CA TYR A 51 4.15 19.97 18.76
C TYR A 51 3.12 21.02 19.22
N GLU A 52 3.06 21.29 20.53
CA GLU A 52 2.16 22.29 21.12
C GLU A 52 2.37 23.70 20.56
N THR A 53 3.63 24.07 20.27
CA THR A 53 3.95 25.37 19.67
C THR A 53 3.44 25.46 18.24
N LEU A 54 3.54 24.38 17.46
CA LEU A 54 3.00 24.34 16.10
C LEU A 54 1.47 24.45 16.10
N GLU A 55 0.79 23.72 16.99
CA GLU A 55 -0.67 23.79 17.13
C GLU A 55 -1.17 25.22 17.44
N LEU A 56 -0.54 25.88 18.41
CA LEU A 56 -0.88 27.26 18.78
C LEU A 56 -0.66 28.22 17.60
N LEU A 57 0.50 28.13 16.95
CA LEU A 57 0.84 29.03 15.85
C LEU A 57 0.01 28.74 14.59
N SER A 58 -0.42 27.50 14.36
CA SER A 58 -1.30 27.13 13.23
C SER A 58 -2.61 27.89 13.27
N THR A 59 -3.17 28.06 14.46
CA THR A 59 -4.41 28.82 14.67
C THR A 59 -4.22 30.30 14.32
N ILE A 60 -3.08 30.89 14.72
CA ILE A 60 -2.78 32.30 14.47
C ILE A 60 -2.48 32.57 12.99
N TYR A 61 -1.69 31.70 12.37
CA TYR A 61 -1.30 31.82 10.96
C TYR A 61 -2.36 31.28 9.98
N LYS A 62 -3.43 30.67 10.50
CA LYS A 62 -4.53 30.07 9.72
C LYS A 62 -4.04 29.03 8.71
N GLN A 63 -2.99 28.31 9.07
CA GLN A 63 -2.37 27.28 8.25
C GLN A 63 -1.87 26.14 9.13
N ASP A 64 -1.99 24.90 8.66
CA ASP A 64 -1.44 23.73 9.35
C ASP A 64 0.09 23.74 9.27
N LEU A 65 0.73 24.10 10.38
CA LEU A 65 2.18 24.17 10.48
C LEU A 65 2.85 22.82 10.68
N LEU A 66 2.10 21.78 11.06
CA LEU A 66 2.61 20.40 11.09
C LEU A 66 2.77 19.90 9.66
N GLU A 67 1.79 20.15 8.79
CA GLU A 67 1.92 19.87 7.35
C GLU A 67 2.98 20.76 6.68
N LEU A 68 3.10 22.04 7.06
CA LEU A 68 4.18 22.89 6.58
C LEU A 68 5.56 22.34 6.96
N LEU A 69 5.76 21.95 8.23
CA LEU A 69 7.00 21.36 8.69
C LEU A 69 7.29 20.05 7.94
N LYS A 70 6.28 19.22 7.73
CA LYS A 70 6.36 17.99 6.93
C LYS A 70 6.72 18.26 5.46
N SER A 71 6.29 19.37 4.87
CA SER A 71 6.70 19.77 3.51
C SER A 71 8.18 20.16 3.41
N CYS A 72 8.80 20.59 4.53
CA CYS A 72 10.20 20.99 4.60
C CYS A 72 11.13 19.84 5.02
N ARG A 73 10.73 18.59 4.85
CA ARG A 73 11.58 17.43 5.15
C ARG A 73 12.71 17.34 4.14
N ALA A 74 13.93 17.11 4.63
CA ALA A 74 15.10 16.92 3.78
C ALA A 74 15.17 15.51 3.20
N ASN A 75 14.61 14.51 3.90
CA ASN A 75 14.55 13.11 3.47
C ASN A 75 13.10 12.61 3.46
N LYS A 76 12.79 11.71 2.52
CA LYS A 76 11.56 10.92 2.54
C LYS A 76 11.50 10.03 3.78
N LEU A 77 10.30 9.82 4.31
CA LEU A 77 10.10 8.79 5.33
C LEU A 77 10.24 7.38 4.74
N LEU A 78 10.72 6.42 5.54
CA LEU A 78 10.72 5.02 5.13
C LEU A 78 9.31 4.53 4.75
N THR A 79 8.27 5.07 5.42
CA THR A 79 6.87 4.77 5.13
C THR A 79 6.41 5.24 3.76
N GLU A 80 6.99 6.32 3.24
CA GLU A 80 6.65 6.83 1.90
C GLU A 80 7.16 5.87 0.80
N TYR A 81 8.25 5.13 1.06
CA TYR A 81 8.70 4.06 0.17
C TYR A 81 7.80 2.81 0.23
N HIS A 82 7.08 2.57 1.33
CA HIS A 82 6.17 1.43 1.39
C HIS A 82 5.02 1.56 0.37
N ASP A 83 4.48 2.77 0.17
CA ASP A 83 3.44 3.02 -0.84
C ASP A 83 3.96 2.75 -2.25
N GLU A 84 5.13 3.32 -2.58
CA GLU A 84 5.76 3.13 -3.89
C GLU A 84 6.04 1.64 -4.17
N LEU A 85 6.37 0.86 -3.13
CA LEU A 85 6.66 -0.56 -3.27
C LEU A 85 5.44 -1.42 -3.50
N ASP A 86 4.29 -1.14 -2.88
CA ASP A 86 3.10 -2.00 -3.03
C ASP A 86 2.57 -2.01 -4.48
N ASP A 87 2.70 -0.88 -5.19
CA ASP A 87 2.41 -0.77 -6.63
C ASP A 87 3.50 -1.47 -7.47
N LEU A 88 4.77 -1.25 -7.14
CA LEU A 88 5.89 -1.84 -7.87
C LEU A 88 5.99 -3.36 -7.72
N ILE A 89 5.64 -3.90 -6.56
CA ILE A 89 5.61 -5.35 -6.32
C ILE A 89 4.47 -6.00 -7.12
N THR A 90 3.37 -5.29 -7.37
CA THR A 90 2.21 -5.88 -8.06
C THR A 90 2.32 -5.78 -9.58
N CYS A 91 2.79 -4.64 -10.11
CA CYS A 91 2.92 -4.45 -11.56
C CYS A 91 4.30 -4.84 -12.10
N PHE A 92 5.26 -5.12 -11.21
CA PHE A 92 6.67 -5.36 -11.50
C PHE A 92 7.26 -4.52 -12.63
N ASP A 93 7.75 -3.34 -12.25
CA ASP A 93 8.51 -2.47 -13.14
C ASP A 93 9.98 -2.44 -12.69
N ALA A 94 10.82 -3.23 -13.37
CA ALA A 94 12.24 -3.35 -13.04
C ALA A 94 12.99 -2.00 -13.11
N GLY A 95 12.58 -1.11 -14.03
CA GLY A 95 13.18 0.21 -14.18
C GLY A 95 12.87 1.11 -13.00
N LYS A 96 11.60 1.21 -12.63
CA LYS A 96 11.17 1.97 -11.44
C LYS A 96 11.73 1.38 -10.15
N MET A 97 11.79 0.06 -10.04
CA MET A 97 12.34 -0.60 -8.87
C MET A 97 13.81 -0.28 -8.65
N LYS A 98 14.61 -0.25 -9.72
CA LYS A 98 16.01 0.20 -9.67
C LYS A 98 16.13 1.67 -9.30
N ALA A 99 15.24 2.52 -9.79
CA ALA A 99 15.21 3.95 -9.45
C ALA A 99 14.89 4.18 -7.97
N VAL A 100 13.89 3.48 -7.43
CA VAL A 100 13.54 3.53 -5.99
C VAL A 100 14.69 3.01 -5.13
N GLU A 101 15.36 1.93 -5.53
CA GLU A 101 16.50 1.41 -4.77
C GLU A 101 17.64 2.43 -4.70
N ALA A 102 17.96 3.08 -5.82
CA ALA A 102 18.97 4.12 -5.87
C ALA A 102 18.60 5.33 -4.99
N ASP A 103 17.32 5.71 -4.96
CA ASP A 103 16.82 6.81 -4.12
C ASP A 103 16.90 6.47 -2.62
N ILE A 104 16.48 5.27 -2.21
CA ILE A 104 16.64 4.78 -0.82
C ILE A 104 18.11 4.83 -0.42
N ARG A 105 19.01 4.27 -1.24
CA ARG A 105 20.45 4.26 -0.92
C ARG A 105 21.03 5.66 -0.80
N LYS A 106 20.59 6.59 -1.64
CA LYS A 106 21.00 8.00 -1.57
C LYS A 106 20.53 8.64 -0.25
N ASN A 107 19.24 8.51 0.07
CA ASN A 107 18.61 9.15 1.24
C ASN A 107 19.03 8.55 2.58
N PHE A 108 19.55 7.32 2.58
CA PHE A 108 20.02 6.63 3.79
C PHE A 108 21.54 6.30 3.78
N SER A 109 22.34 6.96 2.94
CA SER A 109 23.81 6.80 2.95
C SER A 109 24.47 7.52 4.14
N ASP A 110 25.60 6.96 4.62
CA ASP A 110 26.36 7.32 5.83
C ASP A 110 26.77 8.81 5.97
N SER A 111 26.60 9.62 4.92
CA SER A 111 26.93 11.05 4.93
C SER A 111 25.88 11.92 5.64
N THR A 112 24.66 11.42 5.87
CA THR A 112 23.64 12.17 6.63
C THR A 112 23.64 11.70 8.07
N ARG A 113 24.65 12.13 8.86
CA ARG A 113 24.84 11.88 10.31
C ARG A 113 23.64 12.27 11.22
N MET A 114 22.48 12.59 10.65
CA MET A 114 21.28 13.08 11.33
C MET A 114 20.03 12.23 11.07
N ALA A 115 20.11 11.16 10.27
CA ALA A 115 19.00 10.24 10.04
C ALA A 115 19.00 9.14 11.11
N ILE A 116 18.15 9.25 12.12
CA ILE A 116 17.93 8.15 13.07
C ILE A 116 16.84 7.25 12.47
N VAL A 117 17.23 6.48 11.47
CA VAL A 117 16.42 5.38 10.93
C VAL A 117 16.97 4.10 11.53
N ASN A 118 16.12 3.12 11.83
CA ASN A 118 16.62 1.81 12.20
C ASN A 118 17.34 1.24 10.97
N PRO A 119 18.69 1.13 10.98
CA PRO A 119 19.42 0.69 9.80
C PRO A 119 18.99 -0.70 9.35
N THR A 120 18.55 -1.55 10.30
CA THR A 120 18.01 -2.87 10.01
C THR A 120 16.73 -2.80 9.17
N GLU A 121 15.85 -1.84 9.42
CA GLU A 121 14.59 -1.69 8.68
C GLU A 121 14.85 -1.26 7.21
N VAL A 122 15.85 -0.42 6.98
CA VAL A 122 16.31 -0.05 5.63
C VAL A 122 16.88 -1.26 4.91
N ILE A 123 17.69 -2.07 5.61
CA ILE A 123 18.24 -3.31 5.04
C ILE A 123 17.11 -4.28 4.71
N GLN A 124 16.13 -4.47 5.61
CA GLN A 124 14.95 -5.30 5.36
C GLN A 124 14.15 -4.81 4.15
N LEU A 125 13.99 -3.49 3.98
CA LEU A 125 13.33 -2.91 2.81
C LEU A 125 14.07 -3.23 1.50
N LEU A 126 15.40 -3.04 1.49
CA LEU A 126 16.23 -3.36 0.32
C LEU A 126 16.22 -4.87 0.01
N MET A 127 16.16 -5.71 1.03
CA MET A 127 16.04 -7.17 0.86
C MET A 127 14.64 -7.57 0.37
N LEU A 128 13.57 -6.91 0.83
CA LEU A 128 12.23 -7.10 0.27
C LEU A 128 12.20 -6.75 -1.23
N MET A 129 12.82 -5.63 -1.61
CA MET A 129 12.94 -5.24 -3.01
C MET A 129 13.68 -6.30 -3.83
N ARG A 130 14.85 -6.73 -3.35
CA ARG A 130 15.63 -7.78 -4.02
C ARG A 130 14.85 -9.10 -4.13
N GLY A 131 14.20 -9.53 -3.06
CA GLY A 131 13.37 -10.75 -3.05
C GLY A 131 12.20 -10.65 -4.03
N SER A 132 11.56 -9.49 -4.13
CA SER A 132 10.47 -9.24 -5.07
C SER A 132 10.96 -9.22 -6.53
N ALA A 133 12.16 -8.69 -6.80
CA ALA A 133 12.75 -8.73 -8.13
C ALA A 133 13.11 -10.17 -8.57
N LEU A 134 13.67 -10.96 -7.64
CA LEU A 134 13.96 -12.37 -7.87
C LEU A 134 12.69 -13.20 -8.10
N TYR A 135 11.62 -12.91 -7.37
CA TYR A 135 10.32 -13.56 -7.54
C TYR A 135 9.75 -13.39 -8.97
N HIS A 136 9.87 -12.19 -9.55
CA HIS A 136 9.40 -11.88 -10.90
C HIS A 136 10.38 -12.30 -12.02
N SER A 137 11.54 -12.87 -11.67
CA SER A 137 12.49 -13.37 -12.65
C SER A 137 11.92 -14.57 -13.43
N ARG A 138 12.32 -14.70 -14.69
CA ARG A 138 11.98 -15.85 -15.55
C ARG A 138 12.83 -17.09 -15.25
N ILE A 139 13.84 -16.97 -14.39
CA ILE A 139 14.75 -18.06 -14.03
C ILE A 139 14.20 -18.77 -12.79
N SER A 140 13.95 -20.09 -12.89
CA SER A 140 13.34 -20.87 -11.81
C SER A 140 14.16 -20.91 -10.52
N ASN A 141 15.50 -20.89 -10.62
CA ASN A 141 16.39 -20.88 -9.48
C ASN A 141 16.28 -19.58 -8.65
N ASP A 142 15.90 -18.47 -9.27
CA ASP A 142 15.81 -17.16 -8.61
C ASP A 142 14.70 -17.12 -7.55
N ARG A 143 13.66 -17.97 -7.67
CA ARG A 143 12.59 -18.05 -6.67
C ARG A 143 13.07 -18.66 -5.36
N GLU A 144 14.02 -19.60 -5.40
CA GLU A 144 14.67 -20.10 -4.20
C GLU A 144 15.51 -19.02 -3.54
N ASP A 145 16.26 -18.28 -4.35
CA ASP A 145 17.08 -17.15 -3.89
C ASP A 145 16.20 -16.05 -3.27
N ALA A 146 15.02 -15.77 -3.87
CA ALA A 146 14.03 -14.86 -3.30
C ALA A 146 13.64 -15.29 -1.88
N ARG A 147 13.33 -16.57 -1.69
CA ARG A 147 12.95 -17.12 -0.38
C ARG A 147 14.10 -17.00 0.63
N TYR A 148 15.35 -17.29 0.23
CA TYR A 148 16.51 -17.13 1.12
C TYR A 148 16.70 -15.67 1.52
N VAL A 149 16.70 -14.76 0.56
CA VAL A 149 16.83 -13.31 0.82
C VAL A 149 15.73 -12.82 1.77
N LEU A 150 14.48 -13.17 1.52
CA LEU A 150 13.36 -12.73 2.37
C LEU A 150 13.42 -13.35 3.77
N THR A 151 13.82 -14.61 3.89
CA THR A 151 14.01 -15.27 5.19
C THR A 151 15.14 -14.61 5.98
N ASP A 152 16.26 -14.29 5.32
CA ASP A 152 17.37 -13.62 5.96
C ASP A 152 17.00 -12.18 6.39
N ALA A 153 16.14 -11.50 5.64
CA ALA A 153 15.61 -10.20 6.04
C ALA A 153 14.85 -10.27 7.38
N LEU A 154 13.99 -11.27 7.56
CA LEU A 154 13.30 -11.48 8.85
C LEU A 154 14.28 -11.85 9.97
N LYS A 155 15.34 -12.60 9.65
CA LYS A 155 16.35 -13.01 10.64
C LYS A 155 17.20 -11.87 11.18
N LEU A 156 17.25 -10.71 10.52
CA LEU A 156 17.96 -9.55 11.03
C LEU A 156 17.42 -9.04 12.37
N THR A 157 16.12 -9.20 12.62
CA THR A 157 15.43 -8.83 13.87
C THR A 157 14.93 -10.05 14.64
N MET A 158 14.74 -11.19 13.95
CA MET A 158 14.25 -12.45 14.52
C MET A 158 15.22 -13.61 14.18
N PRO A 159 16.40 -13.71 14.83
CA PRO A 159 17.45 -14.64 14.41
C PRO A 159 17.03 -16.12 14.33
N THR A 160 16.02 -16.53 15.10
CA THR A 160 15.47 -17.89 15.13
C THR A 160 14.25 -18.09 14.22
N PHE A 161 13.95 -17.12 13.35
CA PHE A 161 12.80 -17.15 12.47
C PHE A 161 12.79 -18.43 11.60
N SER A 162 11.61 -19.06 11.56
CA SER A 162 11.30 -20.16 10.66
C SER A 162 9.83 -20.08 10.28
N THR A 163 9.52 -20.47 9.05
CA THR A 163 8.15 -20.47 8.53
C THR A 163 7.22 -21.36 9.33
N LYS A 164 7.72 -22.41 9.99
CA LYS A 164 6.91 -23.29 10.87
C LYS A 164 6.55 -22.66 12.22
N LYS A 165 7.28 -21.63 12.65
CA LYS A 165 7.10 -20.95 13.94
C LYS A 165 6.63 -19.51 13.77
N TYR A 166 6.12 -19.13 12.60
CA TYR A 166 5.76 -17.74 12.30
C TYR A 166 4.85 -17.10 13.38
N LYS A 167 3.90 -17.84 13.95
CA LYS A 167 3.01 -17.33 15.01
C LYS A 167 3.72 -16.92 16.31
N SER A 168 4.96 -17.37 16.56
CA SER A 168 5.69 -17.08 17.80
C SER A 168 6.44 -15.75 17.78
N PHE A 169 6.36 -14.98 16.70
CA PHE A 169 7.08 -13.73 16.54
C PHE A 169 6.15 -12.52 16.50
N ASN A 170 6.70 -11.36 16.85
CA ASN A 170 6.06 -10.06 16.66
C ASN A 170 6.63 -9.42 15.39
N TYR A 171 5.75 -8.79 14.61
CA TYR A 171 6.07 -8.28 13.29
C TYR A 171 5.77 -6.79 13.21
N SER A 172 6.69 -6.04 12.62
CA SER A 172 6.45 -4.72 12.06
C SER A 172 5.72 -4.83 10.70
N TYR A 173 5.25 -3.70 10.18
CA TYR A 173 4.56 -3.67 8.88
C TYR A 173 5.42 -4.12 7.69
N ILE A 174 6.72 -3.84 7.69
CA ILE A 174 7.63 -4.31 6.64
C ILE A 174 7.84 -5.83 6.75
N GLU A 175 7.93 -6.36 7.97
CA GLU A 175 8.11 -7.79 8.19
C GLU A 175 6.84 -8.58 7.84
N LEU A 176 5.64 -8.00 8.03
CA LEU A 176 4.38 -8.59 7.54
C LEU A 176 4.34 -8.65 6.01
N ARG A 177 4.88 -7.64 5.29
CA ARG A 177 5.02 -7.67 3.82
C ARG A 177 6.00 -8.74 3.37
N ILE A 178 7.14 -8.86 4.05
CA ILE A 178 8.14 -9.91 3.78
C ILE A 178 7.51 -11.29 4.02
N LEU A 179 6.77 -11.48 5.12
CA LEU A 179 6.07 -12.72 5.44
C LEU A 179 4.98 -13.05 4.41
N LEU A 180 4.24 -12.05 3.91
CA LEU A 180 3.30 -12.22 2.81
C LEU A 180 4.03 -12.78 1.57
N LEU A 181 5.13 -12.17 1.14
CA LEU A 181 5.84 -12.64 -0.06
C LEU A 181 6.42 -14.06 0.13
N ILE A 182 6.91 -14.38 1.33
CA ILE A 182 7.31 -15.75 1.69
C ILE A 182 6.10 -16.70 1.56
N SER A 183 4.91 -16.33 2.03
CA SER A 183 3.70 -17.17 1.94
C SER A 183 3.30 -17.47 0.49
N ILE A 184 3.52 -16.52 -0.43
CA ILE A 184 3.25 -16.71 -1.86
C ILE A 184 4.24 -17.75 -2.44
N LEU A 185 5.52 -17.61 -2.13
CA LEU A 185 6.57 -18.57 -2.53
C LEU A 185 6.32 -19.98 -1.96
N ILE A 186 5.74 -20.08 -0.75
CA ILE A 186 5.34 -21.36 -0.13
C ILE A 186 4.21 -22.02 -0.94
N ALA A 187 3.19 -21.26 -1.36
CA ALA A 187 2.11 -21.80 -2.18
C ALA A 187 2.60 -22.34 -3.52
N GLU A 188 3.58 -21.69 -4.15
CA GLU A 188 4.19 -22.16 -5.42
C GLU A 188 4.93 -23.50 -5.27
N LYS A 189 5.34 -23.85 -4.04
CA LYS A 189 5.90 -25.17 -3.71
C LYS A 189 4.84 -26.21 -3.34
N ASN A 190 3.58 -25.93 -3.63
CA ASN A 190 2.44 -26.78 -3.32
C ASN A 190 2.18 -26.95 -1.80
N GLU A 191 2.73 -26.07 -0.96
CA GLU A 191 2.42 -25.98 0.48
C GLU A 191 1.28 -24.96 0.71
N ILE A 192 0.18 -25.11 -0.04
CA ILE A 192 -0.91 -24.12 -0.12
C ILE A 192 -1.58 -23.89 1.24
N ASP A 193 -1.77 -24.93 2.04
CA ASP A 193 -2.42 -24.80 3.35
C ASP A 193 -1.60 -23.94 4.30
N LEU A 194 -0.28 -24.13 4.35
CA LEU A 194 0.61 -23.29 5.16
C LEU A 194 0.60 -21.84 4.68
N SER A 195 0.54 -21.62 3.37
CA SER A 195 0.37 -20.28 2.79
C SER A 195 -0.92 -19.62 3.29
N ASN A 196 -2.05 -20.33 3.19
CA ASN A 196 -3.35 -19.84 3.69
C ASN A 196 -3.31 -19.53 5.19
N GLU A 197 -2.70 -20.38 6.01
CA GLU A 197 -2.58 -20.12 7.44
C GLU A 197 -1.76 -18.85 7.74
N ILE A 198 -0.65 -18.64 7.04
CA ILE A 198 0.18 -17.43 7.18
C ILE A 198 -0.60 -16.20 6.71
N LEU A 199 -1.30 -16.27 5.58
CA LEU A 199 -2.14 -15.19 5.06
C LEU A 199 -3.22 -14.77 6.06
N HIS A 200 -3.91 -15.74 6.66
CA HIS A 200 -4.90 -15.48 7.71
C HIS A 200 -4.28 -14.83 8.96
N PHE A 201 -3.13 -15.32 9.39
CA PHE A 201 -2.43 -14.72 10.53
C PHE A 201 -2.06 -13.24 10.26
N ILE A 202 -1.55 -12.93 9.07
CA ILE A 202 -1.25 -11.54 8.69
C ILE A 202 -2.55 -10.72 8.70
N LEU A 203 -3.63 -11.23 8.10
CA LEU A 203 -4.92 -10.53 8.03
C LEU A 203 -5.47 -10.18 9.41
N GLU A 204 -5.43 -11.12 10.37
CA GLU A 204 -5.88 -10.87 11.75
C GLU A 204 -5.03 -9.80 12.44
N LYS A 205 -3.69 -9.83 12.27
CA LYS A 205 -2.78 -8.80 12.81
C LYS A 205 -3.05 -7.41 12.28
N LEU A 206 -3.55 -7.30 11.04
CA LEU A 206 -3.86 -6.02 10.40
C LEU A 206 -5.25 -5.49 10.77
N LYS A 207 -6.22 -6.36 11.06
CA LYS A 207 -7.58 -5.95 11.49
C LYS A 207 -7.60 -5.29 12.87
N ASP A 208 -6.78 -5.78 13.80
CA ASP A 208 -6.74 -5.32 15.20
C ASP A 208 -6.12 -3.93 15.39
N ASN A 209 -5.37 -3.44 14.39
CA ASN A 209 -4.61 -2.19 14.48
C ASN A 209 -5.13 -1.21 13.44
N ASN A 210 -5.99 -0.26 13.85
CA ASN A 210 -6.62 0.75 12.99
C ASN A 210 -5.62 1.42 12.03
N PRO A 211 -5.50 0.97 10.77
CA PRO A 211 -4.29 1.25 10.04
C PRO A 211 -4.52 2.34 9.00
N GLY A 212 -3.51 3.19 8.82
CA GLY A 212 -3.49 4.14 7.71
C GLY A 212 -3.56 3.43 6.34
N LYS A 213 -3.73 4.23 5.28
CA LYS A 213 -3.87 3.80 3.88
C LYS A 213 -2.89 2.69 3.46
N TYR A 214 -1.67 2.70 4.00
CA TYR A 214 -0.59 1.73 3.78
C TYR A 214 -0.96 0.24 4.00
N VAL A 215 -2.00 -0.05 4.78
CA VAL A 215 -2.37 -1.44 5.10
C VAL A 215 -3.49 -1.95 4.19
N ASP A 216 -4.22 -1.05 3.54
CA ASP A 216 -5.34 -1.42 2.68
C ASP A 216 -4.84 -2.26 1.49
N PHE A 217 -3.73 -1.88 0.86
CA PHE A 217 -3.10 -2.64 -0.22
C PHE A 217 -2.68 -4.04 0.23
N LEU A 218 -2.10 -4.15 1.42
CA LEU A 218 -1.66 -5.43 1.98
C LEU A 218 -2.85 -6.37 2.23
N ILE A 219 -3.94 -5.86 2.80
CA ILE A 219 -5.17 -6.61 3.03
C ILE A 219 -5.77 -7.10 1.70
N ILE A 220 -5.88 -6.23 0.69
CA ILE A 220 -6.41 -6.60 -0.62
C ILE A 220 -5.52 -7.65 -1.31
N LYS A 221 -4.20 -7.52 -1.17
CA LYS A 221 -3.24 -8.51 -1.69
C LYS A 221 -3.40 -9.86 -1.00
N ILE A 222 -3.68 -9.89 0.31
CA ILE A 222 -3.99 -11.12 1.04
C ILE A 222 -5.25 -11.78 0.48
N TYR A 223 -6.35 -11.03 0.33
CA TYR A 223 -7.57 -11.56 -0.27
C TYR A 223 -7.35 -12.12 -1.68
N SER A 224 -6.59 -11.40 -2.50
CA SER A 224 -6.25 -11.83 -3.86
C SER A 224 -5.45 -13.15 -3.88
N ASN A 225 -4.51 -13.33 -2.94
CA ASN A 225 -3.73 -14.56 -2.83
C ASN A 225 -4.54 -15.71 -2.22
N LEU A 226 -5.41 -15.47 -1.24
CA LEU A 226 -6.35 -16.48 -0.75
C LEU A 226 -7.24 -16.98 -1.89
N CYS A 227 -7.78 -16.09 -2.73
CA CYS A 227 -8.52 -16.47 -3.93
C CYS A 227 -7.68 -17.33 -4.88
N TYR A 228 -6.40 -16.99 -5.08
CA TYR A 228 -5.52 -17.77 -5.94
C TYR A 228 -5.25 -19.17 -5.38
N ASN A 229 -4.93 -19.27 -4.09
CA ASN A 229 -4.69 -20.52 -3.39
C ASN A 229 -5.92 -21.44 -3.44
N HIS A 230 -7.10 -20.90 -3.14
CA HIS A 230 -8.35 -21.66 -3.25
C HIS A 230 -8.66 -22.09 -4.69
N HIS A 231 -8.32 -21.26 -5.69
CA HIS A 231 -8.43 -21.63 -7.10
C HIS A 231 -7.50 -22.80 -7.45
N LEU A 232 -6.26 -22.81 -6.96
CA LEU A 232 -5.32 -23.93 -7.16
C LEU A 232 -5.78 -25.23 -6.51
N GLN A 233 -6.62 -25.14 -5.47
CA GLN A 233 -7.22 -26.29 -4.77
C GLN A 233 -8.60 -26.68 -5.32
N ASP A 234 -9.05 -26.08 -6.44
CA ASP A 234 -10.41 -26.24 -7.01
C ASP A 234 -11.54 -25.95 -6.00
N HIS A 235 -11.26 -25.18 -4.95
CA HIS A 235 -12.21 -24.82 -3.92
C HIS A 235 -12.93 -23.52 -4.29
N HIS A 236 -13.86 -23.61 -5.25
CA HIS A 236 -14.55 -22.45 -5.83
C HIS A 236 -15.37 -21.63 -4.81
N GLU A 237 -16.03 -22.26 -3.85
CA GLU A 237 -16.77 -21.55 -2.79
C GLU A 237 -15.87 -20.63 -1.96
N GLY A 238 -14.66 -21.11 -1.63
CA GLY A 238 -13.63 -20.32 -0.95
C GLY A 238 -13.14 -19.15 -1.80
N VAL A 239 -12.99 -19.33 -3.13
CA VAL A 239 -12.67 -18.23 -4.05
C VAL A 239 -13.75 -17.16 -4.00
N ILE A 240 -15.02 -17.53 -4.11
CA ILE A 240 -16.15 -16.57 -4.07
C ILE A 240 -16.17 -15.83 -2.74
N ARG A 241 -16.03 -16.55 -1.61
CA ARG A 241 -16.02 -15.94 -0.27
C ARG A 241 -14.93 -14.88 -0.15
N TYR A 242 -13.67 -15.23 -0.41
CA TYR A 242 -12.57 -14.29 -0.24
C TYR A 242 -12.55 -13.18 -1.30
N ALA A 243 -13.04 -13.44 -2.51
CA ALA A 243 -13.20 -12.41 -3.51
C ALA A 243 -14.25 -11.39 -3.06
N GLN A 244 -15.38 -11.86 -2.52
CA GLN A 244 -16.43 -10.98 -1.99
C GLN A 244 -15.94 -10.15 -0.80
N GLU A 245 -15.24 -10.77 0.17
CA GLU A 245 -14.63 -10.04 1.28
C GLU A 245 -13.65 -8.96 0.80
N GLY A 246 -12.80 -9.29 -0.19
CA GLY A 246 -11.88 -8.32 -0.78
C GLY A 246 -12.59 -7.18 -1.52
N ILE A 247 -13.65 -7.49 -2.29
CA ILE A 247 -14.46 -6.50 -3.00
C ILE A 247 -15.13 -5.54 -2.01
N ASP A 248 -15.72 -6.07 -0.94
CA ASP A 248 -16.38 -5.26 0.08
C ASP A 248 -15.38 -4.40 0.86
N TYR A 249 -14.17 -4.91 1.08
CA TYR A 249 -13.06 -4.13 1.62
C TYR A 249 -12.68 -2.96 0.70
N CYS A 250 -12.49 -3.23 -0.59
CA CYS A 250 -12.19 -2.21 -1.60
C CYS A 250 -13.27 -1.12 -1.66
N ARG A 251 -14.56 -1.50 -1.61
CA ARG A 251 -15.69 -0.55 -1.57
C ARG A 251 -15.67 0.31 -0.32
N LYS A 252 -15.47 -0.30 0.85
CA LYS A 252 -15.38 0.41 2.13
C LYS A 252 -14.22 1.41 2.17
N LYS A 253 -13.13 1.11 1.46
CA LYS A 253 -11.91 1.94 1.40
C LYS A 253 -11.82 2.83 0.16
N GLU A 254 -12.87 2.85 -0.67
CA GLU A 254 -12.95 3.65 -1.90
C GLU A 254 -11.72 3.47 -2.81
N THR A 255 -11.24 2.22 -2.94
CA THR A 255 -10.08 1.86 -3.76
C THR A 255 -10.44 0.86 -4.84
N THR A 256 -9.82 0.98 -6.01
CA THR A 256 -9.95 0.05 -7.14
C THR A 256 -8.77 -0.91 -7.25
N TYR A 257 -7.83 -0.84 -6.31
CA TYR A 257 -6.63 -1.68 -6.32
C TYR A 257 -6.98 -3.17 -6.36
N ALA A 258 -6.40 -3.89 -7.31
CA ALA A 258 -6.63 -5.32 -7.58
C ALA A 258 -8.11 -5.73 -7.72
N LEU A 259 -9.04 -4.79 -7.86
CA LEU A 259 -10.46 -5.07 -7.90
C LEU A 259 -10.83 -5.90 -9.14
N ASN A 260 -10.15 -5.64 -10.27
CA ASN A 260 -10.28 -6.44 -11.49
C ASN A 260 -9.95 -7.93 -11.23
N LEU A 261 -8.88 -8.23 -10.49
CA LEU A 261 -8.43 -9.59 -10.21
C LEU A 261 -9.44 -10.33 -9.31
N LEU A 262 -9.97 -9.64 -8.30
CA LEU A 262 -10.98 -10.21 -7.39
C LEU A 262 -12.26 -10.57 -8.16
N TYR A 263 -12.79 -9.65 -8.96
CA TYR A 263 -13.96 -9.91 -9.81
C TYR A 263 -13.70 -11.01 -10.84
N TYR A 264 -12.51 -11.03 -11.46
CA TYR A 264 -12.17 -12.07 -12.43
C TYR A 264 -12.18 -13.46 -11.80
N ARG A 265 -11.48 -13.63 -10.67
CA ARG A 265 -11.45 -14.92 -9.96
C ARG A 265 -12.82 -15.34 -9.46
N LYS A 266 -13.61 -14.38 -8.96
CA LYS A 266 -15.00 -14.60 -8.56
C LYS A 266 -15.84 -15.12 -9.73
N GLY A 267 -15.79 -14.44 -10.88
CA GLY A 267 -16.53 -14.83 -12.09
C GLY A 267 -16.13 -16.21 -12.60
N ILE A 268 -14.83 -16.54 -12.61
CA ILE A 268 -14.40 -17.90 -12.97
C ILE A 268 -14.93 -18.93 -11.98
N ALA A 269 -14.87 -18.68 -10.66
CA ALA A 269 -15.38 -19.62 -9.67
C ALA A 269 -16.91 -19.78 -9.73
N GLU A 270 -17.64 -18.70 -9.98
CA GLU A 270 -19.10 -18.70 -10.22
C GLU A 270 -19.46 -19.55 -11.43
N TYR A 271 -18.72 -19.39 -12.54
CA TYR A 271 -18.91 -20.20 -13.73
C TYR A 271 -18.71 -21.69 -13.45
N MET A 272 -17.64 -22.05 -12.72
CA MET A 272 -17.36 -23.44 -12.37
C MET A 272 -18.46 -24.06 -11.48
N LEU A 273 -19.15 -23.23 -10.69
CA LEU A 273 -20.30 -23.63 -9.86
C LEU A 273 -21.65 -23.48 -10.58
N GLN A 274 -21.67 -23.14 -11.87
CA GLN A 274 -22.90 -22.90 -12.66
C GLN A 274 -23.79 -21.79 -12.07
N ASN A 275 -23.19 -20.83 -11.35
CA ASN A 275 -23.90 -19.65 -10.88
C ASN A 275 -24.12 -18.68 -12.05
N ALA A 276 -25.36 -18.22 -12.24
CA ALA A 276 -25.76 -17.31 -13.32
C ALA A 276 -25.06 -15.94 -13.26
N ASP A 277 -24.61 -15.51 -12.07
CA ASP A 277 -23.99 -14.19 -11.85
C ASP A 277 -22.55 -14.09 -12.42
N TYR A 278 -21.97 -15.20 -12.90
CA TYR A 278 -20.57 -15.26 -13.34
C TYR A 278 -20.22 -14.21 -14.40
N MET A 279 -21.15 -13.93 -15.31
CA MET A 279 -20.95 -12.99 -16.42
C MET A 279 -20.85 -11.55 -15.90
N ASP A 280 -21.64 -11.17 -14.89
CA ASP A 280 -21.60 -9.84 -14.28
C ASP A 280 -20.24 -9.61 -13.61
N SER A 281 -19.74 -10.61 -12.88
CA SER A 281 -18.41 -10.58 -12.27
C SER A 281 -17.31 -10.44 -13.32
N LEU A 282 -17.36 -11.22 -14.41
CA LEU A 282 -16.36 -11.14 -15.49
C LEU A 282 -16.41 -9.78 -16.22
N GLN A 283 -17.60 -9.27 -16.52
CA GLN A 283 -17.76 -7.96 -17.15
C GLN A 283 -17.22 -6.83 -16.27
N ALA A 284 -17.46 -6.88 -14.96
CA ALA A 284 -16.89 -5.93 -14.02
C ALA A 284 -15.34 -5.96 -14.05
N ALA A 285 -14.74 -7.15 -14.09
CA ALA A 285 -13.29 -7.31 -14.17
C ALA A 285 -12.70 -6.66 -15.44
N PHE A 286 -13.27 -6.95 -16.61
CA PHE A 286 -12.77 -6.41 -17.89
C PHE A 286 -13.01 -4.91 -18.03
N PHE A 287 -14.16 -4.43 -17.55
CA PHE A 287 -14.47 -3.01 -17.52
C PHE A 287 -13.46 -2.24 -16.67
N LEU A 288 -13.09 -2.77 -15.50
CA LEU A 288 -12.07 -2.18 -14.63
C LEU A 288 -10.69 -2.15 -15.29
N LEU A 289 -10.28 -3.22 -15.99
CA LEU A 289 -9.01 -3.23 -16.73
C LEU A 289 -8.99 -2.17 -17.83
N LYS A 290 -10.08 -2.08 -18.61
CA LYS A 290 -10.24 -1.08 -19.67
C LYS A 290 -10.21 0.35 -19.12
N LEU A 291 -10.97 0.63 -18.07
CA LEU A 291 -10.99 1.94 -17.43
C LEU A 291 -9.62 2.33 -16.85
N SER A 292 -8.83 1.35 -16.42
CA SER A 292 -7.50 1.58 -15.84
C SER A 292 -6.38 1.66 -16.89
N GLY A 293 -6.71 1.58 -18.18
CA GLY A 293 -5.73 1.61 -19.28
C GLY A 293 -4.79 0.41 -19.31
N GLN A 294 -5.21 -0.74 -18.77
CA GLN A 294 -4.41 -1.97 -18.71
C GLN A 294 -4.73 -2.89 -19.89
N ASP A 295 -4.59 -2.38 -21.12
CA ASP A 295 -5.03 -3.05 -22.35
C ASP A 295 -4.33 -4.40 -22.59
N GLU A 296 -3.01 -4.48 -22.35
CA GLU A 296 -2.26 -5.74 -22.48
C GLU A 296 -2.77 -6.81 -21.52
N LEU A 297 -3.08 -6.43 -20.27
CA LEU A 297 -3.61 -7.37 -19.28
C LEU A 297 -5.04 -7.78 -19.60
N LEU A 298 -5.85 -6.85 -20.14
CA LEU A 298 -7.19 -7.14 -20.64
C LEU A 298 -7.15 -8.17 -21.76
N GLU A 299 -6.27 -8.02 -22.75
CA GLU A 299 -6.10 -9.00 -23.83
C GLU A 299 -5.72 -10.38 -23.30
N VAL A 300 -4.78 -10.46 -22.35
CA VAL A 300 -4.40 -11.71 -21.70
C VAL A 300 -5.61 -12.35 -21.00
N TYR A 301 -6.39 -11.56 -20.28
CA TYR A 301 -7.56 -12.05 -19.55
C TYR A 301 -8.65 -12.56 -20.49
N LEU A 302 -8.94 -11.84 -21.58
CA LEU A 302 -9.89 -12.28 -22.61
C LEU A 302 -9.42 -13.58 -23.27
N GLU A 303 -8.13 -13.68 -23.61
CA GLU A 303 -7.57 -14.87 -24.24
C GLU A 303 -7.65 -16.09 -23.32
N VAL A 304 -7.25 -15.94 -22.05
CA VAL A 304 -7.33 -17.02 -21.05
C VAL A 304 -8.79 -17.44 -20.83
N THR A 305 -9.71 -16.49 -20.74
CA THR A 305 -11.15 -16.75 -20.57
C THR A 305 -11.71 -17.61 -21.71
N ARG A 306 -11.33 -17.25 -22.94
CA ARG A 306 -11.73 -17.98 -24.15
C ARG A 306 -11.07 -19.35 -24.23
N GLN A 307 -9.75 -19.43 -24.14
CA GLN A 307 -9.01 -20.68 -24.37
C GLN A 307 -9.21 -21.71 -23.25
N LYS A 308 -9.17 -21.27 -21.98
CA LYS A 308 -9.18 -22.19 -20.84
C LYS A 308 -10.59 -22.55 -20.39
N TYR A 309 -11.53 -21.63 -20.50
CA TYR A 309 -12.89 -21.81 -19.95
C TYR A 309 -13.97 -21.89 -21.03
N ASN A 310 -13.62 -21.64 -22.29
CA ASN A 310 -14.55 -21.61 -23.42
C ASN A 310 -15.71 -20.60 -23.21
N ILE A 311 -15.41 -19.48 -22.54
CA ILE A 311 -16.37 -18.42 -22.29
C ILE A 311 -16.13 -17.31 -23.33
N LEU A 312 -17.17 -16.94 -24.07
CA LEU A 312 -17.16 -15.78 -24.95
C LEU A 312 -17.71 -14.57 -24.21
N ILE A 313 -16.94 -13.49 -24.21
CA ILE A 313 -17.34 -12.23 -23.60
C ILE A 313 -17.99 -11.38 -24.69
N PRO A 314 -19.26 -10.98 -24.52
CA PRO A 314 -19.92 -10.12 -25.49
C PRO A 314 -19.18 -8.79 -25.65
N ASP A 315 -19.03 -8.32 -26.89
CA ASP A 315 -18.60 -6.95 -27.17
C ASP A 315 -19.60 -6.00 -26.49
N THR A 316 -19.10 -5.24 -25.51
CA THR A 316 -19.92 -4.60 -24.47
C THR A 316 -20.91 -3.56 -25.03
N PRO A 317 -22.20 -3.56 -24.62
CA PRO A 317 -22.92 -2.34 -24.31
C PRO A 317 -22.82 -2.09 -22.80
N LEU A 318 -22.44 -0.86 -22.45
CA LEU A 318 -22.36 -0.33 -21.10
C LEU A 318 -23.56 -0.75 -20.25
N ILE A 319 -23.25 -1.22 -19.03
CA ILE A 319 -24.11 -1.41 -17.85
C ILE A 319 -25.52 -0.81 -18.05
N HIS A 320 -26.52 -1.66 -18.27
CA HIS A 320 -27.91 -1.26 -18.09
C HIS A 320 -28.17 -1.07 -16.59
N VAL A 321 -27.95 0.15 -16.10
CA VAL A 321 -28.55 0.57 -14.83
C VAL A 321 -30.07 0.62 -15.08
N LYS A 322 -30.79 -0.38 -14.58
CA LYS A 322 -32.26 -0.28 -14.47
C LYS A 322 -32.59 0.83 -13.47
N SER A 323 -32.83 2.04 -13.97
CA SER A 323 -33.54 3.07 -13.21
C SER A 323 -35.04 2.87 -13.40
N GLU A 324 -35.65 2.10 -12.50
CA GLU A 324 -37.09 2.17 -12.29
C GLU A 324 -37.41 3.49 -11.57
N ILE A 325 -37.61 4.55 -12.36
CA ILE A 325 -38.36 5.72 -11.94
C ILE A 325 -39.40 6.00 -13.04
N GLU A 326 -40.44 5.16 -13.07
CA GLU A 326 -41.69 5.49 -13.75
C GLU A 326 -42.72 5.96 -12.72
N GLY A 327 -43.39 7.09 -13.01
CA GLY A 327 -44.79 7.24 -12.62
C GLY A 327 -45.18 8.34 -11.63
N LYS A 328 -44.77 9.60 -11.84
CA LYS A 328 -45.63 10.75 -11.47
C LYS A 328 -45.75 11.73 -12.64
N LYS A 329 -46.60 11.39 -13.61
CA LYS A 329 -47.21 12.38 -14.50
C LYS A 329 -48.30 13.11 -13.71
N THR A 330 -48.06 14.40 -13.49
CA THR A 330 -49.03 15.42 -13.13
C THR A 330 -50.20 15.43 -14.11
N LYS A 331 -51.43 15.39 -13.59
CA LYS A 331 -52.64 15.78 -14.32
C LYS A 331 -52.88 17.27 -14.08
N HIS A 332 -53.12 18.00 -15.18
CA HIS A 332 -53.88 19.23 -15.18
C HIS A 332 -55.34 18.97 -14.82
#